data_AF-A0A1S8WL90-F1
#
_entry.id   AF-A0A1S8WL90-F1
#
_cell.length_a   1.000
_cell.length_b   1.000
_cell.length_c   1.000
_cell.angle_alpha   90.00
_cell.angle_beta   90.00
_cell.angle_gamma   90.00
#
_symmetry.space_group_name_H-M   'P 1'
#
loop_
_entity.id
_entity.type
_entity.pdbx_description
1 polymer ?
#
loop_
_entity_poly.entity_id
_entity_poly.type
_entity_poly.pdbx_seq_one_letter_code
_entity_poly.pdbx_strand_id
1 'polypeptide(L)'
;MVTEQPRKVLPKRDWIDGLYSCTNDCRSCWCVLCCYPCYMCSMYRRYGECCGTPMGIVFPGLVLRSYHRAKHNIQGTLCGDCAVDYCCTLCAACQLDRDMKYVESTTGILNT
;
A
#
# COMPACT_ATOMS: atom_id res chain seq x y z
N MET A 1 -19.01 28.66 -22.53
CA MET A 1 -18.43 28.12 -21.27
C MET A 1 -17.72 26.83 -21.64
N VAL A 2 -16.40 26.76 -21.48
CA VAL A 2 -15.66 25.49 -21.64
C VAL A 2 -15.70 24.82 -20.27
N THR A 3 -16.55 23.81 -20.09
CA THR A 3 -16.86 23.24 -18.76
C THR A 3 -16.04 22.02 -18.39
N GLU A 4 -15.25 21.42 -19.29
CA GLU A 4 -14.48 20.21 -18.96
C GLU A 4 -13.07 20.30 -19.56
N GLN A 5 -12.05 20.37 -18.70
CA GLN A 5 -10.68 20.09 -19.11
C GLN A 5 -10.53 18.57 -19.28
N PRO A 6 -9.88 18.06 -20.34
CA PRO A 6 -9.66 16.63 -20.48
C PRO A 6 -8.81 16.15 -19.30
N ARG A 7 -9.44 15.51 -18.32
CA ARG A 7 -8.74 14.83 -17.23
C ARG A 7 -7.92 13.74 -17.89
N LYS A 8 -6.59 13.90 -17.91
CA LYS A 8 -5.68 12.83 -18.32
C LYS A 8 -5.97 11.64 -17.41
N VAL A 9 -6.69 10.65 -17.93
CA VAL A 9 -6.93 9.40 -17.23
C VAL A 9 -5.57 8.70 -17.20
N LEU A 10 -4.95 8.70 -16.02
CA LEU A 10 -3.71 7.95 -15.84
C LEU A 10 -4.01 6.47 -16.12
N PRO A 11 -3.20 5.79 -16.92
CA PRO A 11 -3.40 4.37 -17.19
C PRO A 11 -3.35 3.62 -15.87
N LYS A 12 -4.34 2.78 -15.61
CA LYS A 12 -4.34 1.95 -14.41
C LYS A 12 -3.25 0.88 -14.55
N ARG A 13 -2.43 0.69 -13.52
CA ARG A 13 -1.37 -0.33 -13.49
C ARG A 13 -1.70 -1.47 -12.51
N ASP A 14 -0.94 -2.55 -12.59
CA ASP A 14 -0.96 -3.60 -11.58
C ASP A 14 0.04 -3.32 -10.45
N TRP A 15 -0.03 -4.12 -9.39
CA TRP A 15 1.02 -4.21 -8.37
C TRP A 15 2.33 -4.65 -9.02
N ILE A 16 3.46 -4.19 -8.49
CA ILE A 16 4.78 -4.57 -9.05
C ILE A 16 5.06 -6.07 -8.98
N ASP A 17 4.52 -6.73 -7.96
CA ASP A 17 4.76 -8.13 -7.63
C ASP A 17 3.45 -8.80 -7.21
N GLY A 18 3.39 -10.12 -7.37
CA GLY A 18 2.31 -10.94 -6.81
C GLY A 18 2.29 -10.94 -5.28
N LEU A 19 1.13 -11.29 -4.71
CA LEU A 19 0.88 -11.29 -3.26
C LEU A 19 1.88 -12.15 -2.47
N TYR A 20 2.20 -13.34 -2.99
CA TYR A 20 3.07 -14.31 -2.31
C TYR A 20 4.56 -14.16 -2.67
N SER A 21 4.97 -13.07 -3.30
CA SER A 21 6.37 -12.82 -3.66
C SER A 21 7.20 -12.33 -2.47
N CYS A 22 6.95 -12.85 -1.27
CA CYS A 22 7.65 -12.48 -0.04
C CYS A 22 9.16 -12.75 -0.10
N THR A 23 9.59 -13.64 -0.99
CA THR A 23 11.00 -13.94 -1.26
C THR A 23 11.75 -12.78 -1.91
N ASN A 24 11.05 -11.86 -2.58
CA ASN A 24 11.68 -10.69 -3.20
C ASN A 24 12.18 -9.67 -2.16
N ASP A 25 11.62 -9.71 -0.94
CA ASP A 25 12.09 -8.90 0.19
C ASP A 25 11.88 -9.64 1.52
N CYS A 26 12.64 -10.72 1.71
CA CYS A 26 12.58 -11.55 2.91
C CYS A 26 12.80 -10.75 4.19
N ARG A 27 13.67 -9.74 4.14
CA ARG A 27 14.04 -8.95 5.32
C ARG A 27 12.85 -8.12 5.80
N SER A 28 12.22 -7.35 4.91
CA SER A 28 11.03 -6.58 5.30
C SER A 28 9.88 -7.49 5.67
N CYS A 29 9.68 -8.61 4.98
CA CYS A 29 8.65 -9.57 5.38
C CYS A 29 8.88 -10.19 6.75
N TRP A 30 10.13 -10.46 7.12
CA TRP A 30 10.46 -10.92 8.46
C TRP A 30 10.23 -9.82 9.52
N CYS A 31 10.50 -8.56 9.20
CA CYS A 31 10.19 -7.44 10.08
C CYS A 31 8.67 -7.26 10.29
N VAL A 32 7.89 -7.42 9.22
CA VAL A 32 6.41 -7.42 9.27
C VAL A 32 5.89 -8.57 10.14
N LEU A 33 6.46 -9.77 10.00
CA LEU A 33 6.13 -10.94 10.83
C LEU A 33 6.50 -10.70 12.31
N CYS A 34 7.68 -10.14 12.56
CA CYS A 34 8.23 -9.96 13.91
C CYS A 34 7.48 -8.88 14.71
N CYS A 35 7.12 -7.75 14.10
CA CYS A 35 6.28 -6.73 14.74
C CYS A 35 5.41 -6.01 13.70
N TYR A 36 4.26 -6.60 13.39
CA TYR A 36 3.28 -6.00 12.48
C TYR A 36 2.85 -4.57 12.90
N PRO A 37 2.51 -4.28 14.18
CA PRO A 37 2.10 -2.92 14.56
C PRO A 37 3.22 -1.88 14.38
N CYS A 38 4.46 -2.24 14.73
CA CYS A 38 5.63 -1.36 14.55
C CYS A 38 5.85 -1.06 13.06
N TYR A 39 5.74 -2.09 12.23
CA TYR A 39 5.94 -1.97 10.80
C TYR A 39 4.85 -1.13 10.15
N MET A 40 3.59 -1.34 10.54
CA MET A 40 2.47 -0.51 10.10
C MET A 40 2.67 0.95 10.50
N CYS A 41 3.12 1.25 11.72
CA CYS A 41 3.51 2.60 12.10
C CYS A 41 4.59 3.18 11.17
N SER A 42 5.61 2.40 10.79
CA SER A 42 6.61 2.84 9.82
C SER A 42 5.99 3.15 8.44
N MET A 43 5.09 2.30 7.95
CA MET A 43 4.43 2.50 6.65
C MET A 43 3.51 3.73 6.65
N TYR A 44 2.74 3.95 7.72
CA TYR A 44 1.92 5.15 7.88
C TYR A 44 2.79 6.42 7.95
N ARG A 45 3.92 6.37 8.66
CA ARG A 45 4.89 7.49 8.69
C ARG A 45 5.47 7.83 7.32
N ARG A 46 5.67 6.85 6.43
CA ARG A 46 6.10 7.09 5.03
C ARG A 46 5.06 7.89 4.23
N TYR A 47 3.79 7.78 4.59
CA TYR A 47 2.72 8.62 4.07
C TYR A 47 2.55 9.97 4.79
N GLY A 48 3.38 10.27 5.78
CA GLY A 48 3.28 11.49 6.59
C GLY A 48 2.25 11.41 7.72
N GLU A 49 1.69 10.23 7.98
CA GLU A 49 0.75 10.01 9.07
C GLU A 49 1.46 9.72 10.40
N CYS A 50 0.77 9.91 11.52
CA CYS A 50 1.30 9.60 12.84
C CYS A 50 1.44 8.08 13.06
N CYS A 51 2.43 7.68 13.87
CA CYS A 51 2.60 6.30 14.33
C CYS A 51 1.37 5.75 15.08
N GLY A 52 0.58 6.63 15.71
CA GLY A 52 -0.65 6.27 16.43
C GLY A 52 -1.84 5.94 15.51
N THR A 53 -1.81 6.42 14.26
CA THR A 53 -2.90 6.24 13.30
C THR A 53 -3.29 4.77 13.09
N PRO A 54 -2.36 3.82 12.85
CA PRO A 54 -2.72 2.41 12.69
C PRO A 54 -3.31 1.75 13.96
N MET A 55 -3.09 2.31 15.15
CA MET A 55 -3.66 1.76 16.40
C MET A 55 -5.11 2.19 16.63
N GLY A 56 -5.53 3.33 16.06
CA GLY A 56 -6.90 3.84 16.19
C GLY A 56 -7.86 3.38 15.09
N ILE A 57 -7.35 2.69 14.07
CA ILE A 57 -8.13 2.28 12.89
C ILE A 57 -8.44 0.79 12.95
N VAL A 58 -9.71 0.44 12.69
CA VAL A 58 -10.12 -0.95 12.49
C VAL A 58 -9.64 -1.39 11.11
N PHE A 59 -8.73 -2.38 11.07
CA PHE A 59 -8.02 -2.86 9.88
C PHE A 59 -7.10 -1.82 9.20
N PRO A 60 -5.97 -1.45 9.85
CA PRO A 60 -5.04 -0.48 9.29
C PRO A 60 -4.36 -0.96 8.00
N GLY A 61 -4.21 -2.29 7.82
CA GLY A 61 -3.63 -2.90 6.61
C GLY A 61 -4.50 -2.61 5.39
N LEU A 62 -5.77 -3.01 5.45
CA LEU A 62 -6.77 -2.72 4.43
C LEU A 62 -6.88 -1.23 4.09
N VAL A 63 -6.94 -0.35 5.10
CA VAL A 63 -7.08 1.10 4.89
C VAL A 63 -5.88 1.64 4.12
N LEU A 64 -4.66 1.32 4.58
CA LEU A 64 -3.44 1.78 3.93
C LEU A 64 -3.29 1.23 2.51
N ARG A 65 -3.61 -0.06 2.32
CA ARG A 65 -3.59 -0.71 1.02
C ARG A 65 -4.56 -0.06 0.03
N SER A 66 -5.79 0.19 0.45
CA SER A 66 -6.83 0.81 -0.39
C SER A 66 -6.46 2.25 -0.75
N TYR A 67 -5.91 2.99 0.21
CA TYR A 67 -5.42 4.35 0.01
C TYR A 67 -4.26 4.37 -1.00
N HIS A 68 -3.24 3.54 -0.80
CA HIS A 68 -2.12 3.39 -1.72
C HIS A 68 -2.59 3.04 -3.14
N ARG A 69 -3.51 2.08 -3.25
CA ARG A 69 -4.07 1.62 -4.53
C ARG A 69 -4.76 2.75 -5.29
N ALA A 70 -5.61 3.52 -4.59
CA ALA A 70 -6.32 4.66 -5.16
C ALA A 70 -5.34 5.77 -5.60
N LYS A 71 -4.34 6.08 -4.76
CA LYS A 71 -3.37 7.15 -5.02
C LYS A 71 -2.46 6.84 -6.21
N HIS A 72 -2.01 5.60 -6.35
CA HIS A 72 -1.08 5.20 -7.42
C HIS A 72 -1.75 4.54 -8.63
N ASN A 73 -3.07 4.75 -8.80
CA ASN A 73 -3.89 4.22 -9.90
C ASN A 73 -3.70 2.72 -10.14
N ILE A 74 -3.64 1.94 -9.06
CA ILE A 74 -3.51 0.49 -9.14
C ILE A 74 -4.90 -0.14 -9.35
N GLN A 75 -4.99 -1.10 -10.26
CA GLN A 75 -6.23 -1.83 -10.56
C GLN A 75 -6.70 -2.65 -9.35
N GLY A 76 -8.01 -2.74 -9.16
CA GLY A 76 -8.61 -3.52 -8.08
C GLY A 76 -9.88 -2.89 -7.50
N THR A 77 -10.45 -3.58 -6.51
CA THR A 77 -11.66 -3.15 -5.79
C THR A 77 -11.40 -3.23 -4.28
N LEU A 78 -12.16 -2.46 -3.51
CA LEU A 78 -12.08 -2.52 -2.05
C LEU A 78 -12.40 -3.94 -1.53
N CYS A 79 -13.38 -4.62 -2.12
CA CYS A 79 -13.72 -6.00 -1.77
C CYS A 79 -12.54 -6.95 -2.04
N GLY A 80 -11.82 -6.76 -3.16
CA GLY A 80 -10.60 -7.51 -3.45
C GLY A 80 -9.49 -7.24 -2.43
N ASP A 81 -9.31 -5.99 -2.02
CA ASP A 81 -8.35 -5.63 -0.98
C ASP A 81 -8.73 -6.27 0.37
N CYS A 82 -10.01 -6.27 0.75
CA CYS A 82 -10.51 -6.99 1.94
C CYS A 82 -10.24 -8.48 1.88
N ALA A 83 -10.51 -9.13 0.74
CA ALA A 83 -10.31 -10.56 0.56
C ALA A 83 -8.82 -10.94 0.65
N VAL A 84 -7.94 -10.10 0.10
CA VAL A 84 -6.47 -10.27 0.19
C VAL A 84 -6.01 -10.09 1.64
N ASP A 85 -6.47 -9.05 2.33
CA ASP A 85 -6.12 -8.76 3.72
C ASP A 85 -6.61 -9.87 4.68
N TYR A 86 -7.78 -10.46 4.39
CA TYR A 86 -8.33 -11.61 5.12
C TYR A 86 -7.58 -12.92 4.82
N CYS A 87 -7.18 -13.15 3.57
CA CYS A 87 -6.47 -14.36 3.17
C CYS A 87 -5.05 -14.42 3.75
N CYS A 88 -4.28 -13.32 3.65
CA CYS A 88 -2.96 -13.22 4.26
C CYS A 88 -2.58 -11.74 4.48
N THR A 89 -2.91 -11.20 5.67
CA THR A 89 -2.59 -9.82 6.06
C THR A 89 -1.09 -9.52 5.96
N LEU A 90 -0.23 -10.46 6.35
CA LEU A 90 1.22 -10.28 6.31
C LEU A 90 1.75 -10.21 4.88
N CYS A 91 1.27 -11.08 3.99
CA CYS A 91 1.63 -11.07 2.58
C CYS A 91 1.12 -9.77 1.91
N ALA A 92 -0.09 -9.33 2.28
CA ALA A 92 -0.66 -8.08 1.80
C ALA A 92 0.17 -6.86 2.21
N ALA A 93 0.63 -6.81 3.47
CA ALA A 93 1.52 -5.77 3.96
C ALA A 93 2.91 -5.83 3.32
N CYS A 94 3.47 -7.02 3.12
CA CYS A 94 4.70 -7.23 2.37
C CYS A 94 4.60 -6.71 0.92
N GLN A 95 3.53 -7.09 0.21
CA GLN A 95 3.29 -6.62 -1.16
C GLN A 95 3.16 -5.10 -1.21
N LEU A 96 2.41 -4.53 -0.26
CA LEU A 96 2.24 -3.09 -0.13
C LEU A 96 3.57 -2.37 0.12
N ASP A 97 4.40 -2.88 1.04
CA ASP A 97 5.71 -2.29 1.36
C ASP A 97 6.67 -2.31 0.17
N ARG A 98 6.70 -3.42 -0.59
CA ARG A 98 7.50 -3.50 -1.81
C ARG A 98 7.05 -2.48 -2.85
N ASP A 99 5.74 -2.33 -3.05
CA ASP A 99 5.20 -1.34 -3.99
C ASP A 99 5.48 0.10 -3.53
N MET A 100 5.36 0.39 -2.23
CA MET A 100 5.74 1.68 -1.65
C MET A 100 7.22 2.01 -1.90
N LYS A 101 8.13 1.04 -1.75
CA LYS A 101 9.57 1.23 -2.03
C LYS A 101 9.82 1.49 -3.50
N TYR A 102 9.13 0.76 -4.38
CA TYR A 102 9.23 0.98 -5.82
C TYR A 102 8.76 2.39 -6.19
N VAL A 103 7.63 2.84 -5.66
CA VAL A 103 7.14 4.21 -5.88
C VAL A 103 8.16 5.22 -5.38
N GLU A 104 8.65 5.10 -4.14
CA GLU A 104 9.69 5.98 -3.60
C GLU A 104 10.95 6.02 -4.47
N SER A 105 11.39 4.88 -4.98
CA SER A 105 12.56 4.81 -5.87
C SER A 105 12.32 5.48 -7.23
N THR A 106 11.07 5.53 -7.70
CA THR A 106 10.71 6.07 -9.01
C THR A 106 10.38 7.56 -8.97
N THR A 107 9.66 8.01 -7.93
CA THR A 107 9.17 9.40 -7.81
C THR A 107 9.96 10.23 -6.78
N GLY A 108 10.80 9.61 -5.95
CA GLY A 108 11.53 10.25 -4.86
C GLY A 108 10.68 10.55 -3.61
N ILE A 109 9.34 10.61 -3.74
CA ILE A 109 8.41 10.88 -2.66
C ILE A 109 7.18 9.97 -2.81
N LEU A 110 6.79 9.28 -1.73
CA LEU A 110 5.61 8.42 -1.71
C LEU A 110 4.30 9.20 -1.71
N ASN A 111 4.24 10.27 -0.89
CA ASN A 111 3.09 11.15 -0.75
C ASN A 111 3.20 12.40 -1.67
N THR A 112 3.37 12.18 -2.97
CA THR A 112 3.24 13.25 -3.99
C THR A 112 1.80 13.72 -4.17
#